data_AF-A0A4Y8AT67-F1
#
_entry.id   AF-A0A4Y8AT67-F1
#
_cell.length_a   1.000
_cell.length_b   1.000
_cell.length_c   1.000
_cell.angle_alpha   90.00
_cell.angle_beta   90.00
_cell.angle_gamma   90.00
#
_symmetry.space_group_name_H-M   'P 1'
#
loop_
_entity.id
_entity.type
_entity.pdbx_description
1 polymer ?
#
loop_
_entity_poly.entity_id
_entity_poly.type
_entity_poly.pdbx_seq_one_letter_code
_entity_poly.pdbx_strand_id
1 'polypeptide(L)'
;MKQIDIKAHYYDLLDDYLKDYPNSNEKEFIKNEIDFYEDFVKEFEEMPFEKLYDNEYSKEKQLIEYKKYLNYFKDKLRTLHKSETLVNDVNKITDNNILQWYGSKSELIELTKALIENGNLKGKQEDIFNTIQKIFNIKLNNIDQAITKFNSRNQENETKFLDSLKSSLSKYIKTKLEKNR
;
A
#
# COMPACT_ATOMS: atom_id res chain seq x y z
N MET A 1 -26.78 3.42 -26.48
CA MET A 1 -25.39 3.59 -26.03
C MET A 1 -24.96 2.29 -25.35
N LYS A 2 -23.82 1.70 -25.73
CA LYS A 2 -23.26 0.56 -24.97
C LYS A 2 -22.93 1.07 -23.57
N GLN A 3 -23.26 0.31 -22.54
CA GLN A 3 -22.89 0.63 -21.16
C GLN A 3 -21.35 0.74 -21.13
N ILE A 4 -20.84 1.96 -21.01
CA ILE A 4 -19.39 2.19 -20.96
C ILE A 4 -18.93 1.67 -19.61
N ASP A 5 -17.94 0.79 -19.62
CA ASP A 5 -17.25 0.39 -18.41
C ASP A 5 -16.44 1.60 -17.92
N ILE A 6 -16.97 2.31 -16.94
CA ILE A 6 -16.38 3.52 -16.33
C ILE A 6 -14.93 3.26 -15.91
N LYS A 7 -14.60 2.04 -15.50
CA LYS A 7 -13.23 1.68 -15.12
C LYS A 7 -12.30 1.59 -16.31
N ALA A 8 -12.75 1.02 -17.44
CA ALA A 8 -11.94 0.98 -18.66
C ALA A 8 -11.72 2.40 -19.19
N HIS A 9 -12.80 3.19 -19.27
CA HIS A 9 -12.73 4.57 -19.75
C HIS A 9 -11.83 5.46 -18.87
N TYR A 10 -11.82 5.23 -17.57
CA TYR A 10 -10.90 5.90 -16.65
C TYR A 10 -9.42 5.72 -17.04
N TYR A 11 -9.01 4.49 -17.39
CA TYR A 11 -7.61 4.22 -17.74
C TYR A 11 -7.26 4.80 -19.11
N ASP A 12 -8.19 4.77 -20.07
CA ASP A 12 -7.99 5.43 -21.37
C ASP A 12 -7.74 6.95 -21.19
N LEU A 13 -8.58 7.62 -20.38
CA LEU A 13 -8.44 9.04 -20.09
C LEU A 13 -7.15 9.36 -19.32
N LEU A 14 -6.76 8.50 -18.38
CA LEU A 14 -5.52 8.67 -17.62
C LEU A 14 -4.29 8.54 -18.54
N ASP A 15 -4.28 7.55 -19.42
CA ASP A 15 -3.18 7.32 -20.36
C ASP A 15 -3.04 8.49 -21.33
N ASP A 16 -4.15 8.99 -21.88
CA ASP A 16 -4.17 10.17 -22.75
C ASP A 16 -3.68 11.42 -22.00
N TYR A 17 -4.15 11.63 -20.76
CA TYR A 17 -3.72 12.76 -19.94
C TYR A 17 -2.20 12.72 -19.63
N LEU A 18 -1.66 11.56 -19.26
CA LEU A 18 -0.23 11.43 -18.95
C LEU A 18 0.66 11.55 -20.19
N LYS A 19 0.13 11.29 -21.38
CA LYS A 19 0.82 11.53 -22.65
C LYS A 19 1.00 13.03 -22.91
N ASP A 20 -0.03 13.81 -22.62
CA ASP A 20 -0.02 15.27 -22.80
C ASP A 20 0.68 16.01 -21.65
N TYR A 21 0.66 15.43 -20.44
CA TYR A 21 1.25 15.97 -19.21
C TYR A 21 2.21 14.96 -18.55
N PRO A 22 3.40 14.72 -19.12
CA PRO A 22 4.31 13.64 -18.68
C PRO A 22 4.91 13.83 -17.28
N ASN A 23 4.85 15.05 -16.73
CA ASN A 23 5.32 15.34 -15.37
C ASN A 23 4.20 15.29 -14.32
N SER A 24 2.96 15.06 -14.75
CA SER A 24 1.81 14.95 -13.86
C SER A 24 1.67 13.53 -13.32
N ASN A 25 0.73 13.33 -12.40
CA ASN A 25 0.44 12.04 -11.80
C ASN A 25 -1.07 11.77 -11.75
N GLU A 26 -1.43 10.53 -11.46
CA GLU A 26 -2.82 10.07 -11.38
C GLU A 26 -3.68 10.93 -10.44
N LYS A 27 -3.12 11.44 -9.34
CA LYS A 27 -3.84 12.30 -8.38
C LYS A 27 -4.17 13.66 -8.96
N GLU A 28 -3.25 14.24 -9.72
CA GLU A 28 -3.47 15.52 -10.42
C GLU A 28 -4.50 15.37 -11.53
N PHE A 29 -4.41 14.28 -12.31
CA PHE A 29 -5.44 13.89 -13.29
C PHE A 29 -6.83 13.79 -12.64
N ILE A 30 -6.97 13.00 -11.57
CA ILE A 30 -8.27 12.80 -10.90
C ILE A 30 -8.86 14.13 -10.40
N LYS A 31 -8.02 15.05 -9.89
CA LYS A 31 -8.52 16.36 -9.45
C LYS A 31 -9.06 17.18 -10.61
N ASN A 32 -8.33 17.24 -11.72
CA ASN A 32 -8.76 17.98 -12.91
C ASN A 32 -10.07 17.41 -13.47
N GLU A 33 -10.21 16.08 -13.50
CA GLU A 33 -11.47 15.45 -13.92
C GLU A 33 -12.62 15.76 -12.96
N ILE A 34 -12.38 15.76 -11.64
CA ILE A 34 -13.41 16.18 -10.67
C ILE A 34 -13.84 17.62 -10.95
N ASP A 35 -12.91 18.55 -11.09
CA ASP A 35 -13.21 19.96 -11.34
C ASP A 35 -14.01 20.11 -12.64
N PHE A 36 -13.59 19.43 -13.71
CA PHE A 36 -14.31 19.40 -14.99
C PHE A 36 -15.75 18.88 -14.85
N TYR A 37 -15.95 17.72 -14.22
CA TYR A 37 -17.29 17.14 -14.07
C TYR A 37 -18.17 17.92 -13.08
N GLU A 38 -17.60 18.60 -12.08
CA GLU A 38 -18.35 19.48 -11.18
C GLU A 38 -18.89 20.70 -11.92
N ASP A 39 -18.03 21.38 -12.69
CA ASP A 39 -18.43 22.52 -13.52
C ASP A 39 -19.45 22.10 -14.57
N PHE A 40 -19.22 20.97 -15.24
CA PHE A 40 -20.11 20.45 -16.25
C PHE A 40 -21.49 20.07 -15.68
N VAL A 41 -21.54 19.37 -14.54
CA VAL A 41 -22.80 19.00 -13.88
C VAL A 41 -23.58 20.26 -13.49
N LYS A 42 -22.90 21.27 -12.95
CA LYS A 42 -23.52 22.52 -12.53
C LYS A 42 -24.10 23.29 -13.72
N GLU A 43 -23.31 23.48 -14.79
CA GLU A 43 -23.78 24.15 -16.01
C GLU A 43 -24.96 23.40 -16.65
N PHE A 44 -24.91 22.07 -16.64
CA PHE A 44 -25.98 21.24 -17.19
C PHE A 44 -27.26 21.28 -16.35
N GLU A 45 -27.16 21.34 -15.02
CA GLU A 45 -28.31 21.54 -14.13
C GLU A 45 -28.99 22.88 -14.40
N GLU A 46 -28.21 23.95 -14.57
CA GLU A 46 -28.69 25.32 -14.80
C GLU A 46 -29.23 25.56 -16.23
N MET A 47 -28.99 24.65 -17.19
CA MET A 47 -29.43 24.80 -18.58
C MET A 47 -30.97 24.76 -18.73
N PRO A 48 -31.59 25.76 -19.39
CA PRO A 48 -33.05 25.78 -19.59
C PRO A 48 -33.50 24.63 -20.51
N PHE A 49 -34.66 24.05 -20.17
CA PHE A 49 -35.21 22.86 -20.83
C PHE A 49 -35.42 23.07 -22.34
N GLU A 50 -35.72 24.29 -22.79
CA GLU A 50 -36.00 24.58 -24.21
C GLU A 50 -34.75 24.51 -25.13
N LYS A 51 -33.53 24.43 -24.58
CA LYS A 51 -32.30 24.26 -25.39
C LYS A 51 -31.93 22.79 -25.66
N LEU A 52 -32.70 21.85 -25.12
CA LEU A 52 -32.44 20.41 -25.21
C LEU A 52 -33.44 19.77 -26.19
N TYR A 53 -33.30 20.04 -27.49
CA TYR A 53 -34.14 19.39 -28.50
C TYR A 53 -33.47 18.17 -29.15
N ASP A 54 -34.31 17.16 -29.37
CA ASP A 54 -34.28 16.13 -30.42
C ASP A 54 -33.41 14.87 -30.30
N ASN A 55 -33.06 14.42 -29.09
CA ASN A 55 -32.59 13.02 -28.95
C ASN A 55 -33.33 12.29 -27.84
N GLU A 56 -33.53 10.99 -28.06
CA GLU A 56 -34.21 9.95 -27.26
C GLU A 56 -33.72 9.81 -25.80
N TYR A 57 -32.93 10.76 -25.30
CA TYR A 57 -32.28 10.79 -23.99
C TYR A 57 -32.71 12.04 -23.23
N SER A 58 -33.50 11.85 -22.17
CA SER A 58 -33.86 12.94 -21.27
C SER A 58 -32.61 13.55 -20.62
N LYS A 59 -32.65 14.87 -20.40
CA LYS A 59 -31.68 15.65 -19.61
C LYS A 59 -31.25 14.89 -18.34
N GLU A 60 -32.24 14.32 -17.65
CA GLU A 60 -32.06 13.56 -16.42
C GLU A 60 -31.16 12.34 -16.60
N LYS A 61 -31.30 11.60 -17.70
CA LYS A 61 -30.48 10.42 -17.95
C LYS A 61 -29.02 10.76 -18.21
N GLN A 62 -28.77 11.86 -18.93
CA GLN A 62 -27.40 12.35 -19.16
C GLN A 62 -26.78 12.84 -17.84
N LEU A 63 -27.52 13.62 -17.06
CA LEU A 63 -27.10 14.10 -15.75
C LEU A 63 -26.76 12.94 -14.80
N ILE A 64 -27.54 11.85 -14.83
CA ILE A 64 -27.25 10.62 -14.07
C ILE A 64 -25.91 10.02 -14.49
N GLU A 65 -25.61 9.92 -15.78
CA GLU A 65 -24.33 9.38 -16.26
C GLU A 65 -23.14 10.25 -15.83
N TYR A 66 -23.24 11.58 -15.96
CA TYR A 66 -22.16 12.48 -15.51
C TYR A 66 -21.93 12.41 -14.00
N LYS A 67 -23.00 12.31 -13.21
CA LYS A 67 -22.89 12.11 -11.75
C LYS A 67 -22.21 10.78 -11.40
N LYS A 68 -22.36 9.72 -12.21
CA LYS A 68 -21.64 8.46 -12.00
C LYS A 68 -20.14 8.64 -12.17
N TYR A 69 -19.70 9.34 -13.23
CA TYR A 69 -18.28 9.65 -13.43
C TYR A 69 -17.73 10.48 -12.28
N LEU A 70 -18.40 11.58 -11.93
CA LEU A 70 -17.99 12.43 -10.83
C LEU A 70 -17.83 11.66 -9.51
N ASN A 71 -18.80 10.80 -9.19
CA ASN A 71 -18.74 9.96 -7.99
C ASN A 71 -17.59 8.95 -8.06
N TYR A 72 -17.36 8.34 -9.22
CA TYR A 72 -16.24 7.42 -9.41
C TYR A 72 -14.88 8.10 -9.17
N PHE A 73 -14.66 9.29 -9.74
CA PHE A 73 -13.43 10.04 -9.52
C PHE A 73 -13.27 10.48 -8.05
N LYS A 74 -14.35 10.94 -7.40
CA LYS A 74 -14.35 11.26 -5.96
C LYS A 74 -14.00 10.05 -5.10
N ASP A 75 -14.54 8.88 -5.41
CA ASP A 75 -14.24 7.66 -4.68
C ASP A 75 -12.80 7.19 -4.94
N LYS A 76 -12.30 7.30 -6.18
CA LYS A 76 -10.89 7.06 -6.50
C LYS A 76 -9.97 7.99 -5.71
N LEU A 77 -10.25 9.29 -5.67
CA LEU A 77 -9.50 10.25 -4.88
C LEU A 77 -9.52 9.91 -3.39
N ARG A 78 -10.68 9.52 -2.85
CA ARG A 78 -10.81 9.04 -1.46
C ARG A 78 -9.99 7.77 -1.21
N THR A 79 -9.94 6.83 -2.14
CA THR A 79 -9.10 5.63 -2.00
C THR A 79 -7.62 5.95 -2.03
N LEU A 80 -7.18 6.87 -2.89
CA LEU A 80 -5.79 7.37 -2.92
C LEU A 80 -5.46 8.09 -1.61
N HIS A 81 -6.35 8.95 -1.13
CA HIS A 81 -6.18 9.60 0.17
C HIS A 81 -6.15 8.59 1.31
N LYS A 82 -6.98 7.54 1.31
CA LYS A 82 -6.93 6.44 2.29
C LYS A 82 -5.61 5.69 2.22
N SER A 83 -5.08 5.40 1.04
CA SER A 83 -3.74 4.80 0.93
C SER A 83 -2.64 5.75 1.40
N GLU A 84 -2.73 7.05 1.12
CA GLU A 84 -1.78 8.05 1.63
C GLU A 84 -1.92 8.25 3.14
N THR A 85 -3.14 8.19 3.69
CA THR A 85 -3.36 8.21 5.15
C THR A 85 -2.92 6.92 5.79
N LEU A 86 -3.05 5.75 5.17
CA LEU A 86 -2.46 4.50 5.65
C LEU A 86 -0.92 4.55 5.65
N VAL A 87 -0.30 5.31 4.74
CA VAL A 87 1.14 5.58 4.72
C VAL A 87 1.55 6.63 5.77
N ASN A 88 0.66 7.57 6.11
CA ASN A 88 0.90 8.60 7.13
C ASN A 88 0.48 8.19 8.56
N ASP A 89 -0.46 7.25 8.72
CA ASP A 89 -0.91 6.61 9.97
C ASP A 89 0.05 5.52 10.44
N VAL A 90 1.12 5.26 9.68
CA VAL A 90 2.31 4.59 10.19
C VAL A 90 2.92 5.35 11.39
N ASN A 91 2.54 6.62 11.60
CA ASN A 91 2.91 7.41 12.78
C ASN A 91 1.83 7.44 13.90
N LYS A 92 0.67 6.81 13.71
CA LYS A 92 -0.35 6.59 14.74
C LYS A 92 -0.71 5.10 14.78
N ILE A 93 0.20 4.33 15.37
CA ILE A 93 -0.03 2.94 15.77
C ILE A 93 -1.24 2.92 16.71
N THR A 94 -2.40 2.53 16.20
CA THR A 94 -3.49 1.99 17.02
C THR A 94 -3.08 0.60 17.50
N ASP A 95 -3.17 0.40 18.81
CA ASP A 95 -2.75 -0.73 19.65
C ASP A 95 -3.35 -2.12 19.32
N ASN A 96 -3.42 -2.53 18.06
CA ASN A 96 -3.91 -3.86 17.66
C ASN A 96 -2.95 -4.61 16.71
N ASN A 97 -1.64 -4.54 16.94
CA ASN A 97 -0.74 -5.52 16.33
C ASN A 97 -1.01 -6.88 16.98
N ILE A 98 -1.75 -7.75 16.26
CA ILE A 98 -1.96 -9.15 16.63
C ILE A 98 -0.62 -9.90 16.67
N LEU A 99 0.35 -9.48 15.84
CA LEU A 99 1.67 -10.08 15.77
C LEU A 99 2.58 -9.50 16.85
N GLN A 100 2.92 -10.32 17.83
CA GLN A 100 3.83 -9.97 18.93
C GLN A 100 5.14 -10.75 18.79
N TRP A 101 6.26 -10.05 18.92
CA TRP A 101 7.58 -10.68 18.97
C TRP A 101 7.95 -11.00 20.41
N TYR A 102 8.12 -12.30 20.68
CA TYR A 102 8.46 -12.83 22.01
C TYR A 102 9.96 -13.09 22.21
N GLY A 103 10.77 -12.92 21.15
CA GLY A 103 12.22 -12.98 21.26
C GLY A 103 12.80 -11.69 21.84
N SER A 104 14.09 -11.71 22.15
CA SER A 104 14.84 -10.52 22.51
C SER A 104 15.01 -9.58 21.31
N LYS A 105 15.32 -8.31 21.61
CA LYS A 105 15.61 -7.29 20.59
C LYS A 105 16.84 -7.66 19.75
N SER A 106 17.85 -8.26 20.37
CA SER A 106 19.05 -8.71 19.66
C SER A 106 18.74 -9.85 18.69
N GLU A 107 17.88 -10.79 19.06
CA GLU A 107 17.44 -11.86 18.15
C GLU A 107 16.66 -11.32 16.95
N LEU A 108 15.83 -10.29 17.16
CA LEU A 108 15.14 -9.62 16.06
C LEU A 108 16.11 -8.87 15.13
N ILE A 109 17.15 -8.25 15.70
CA ILE A 109 18.19 -7.57 14.92
C ILE A 109 19.01 -8.58 14.12
N GLU A 110 19.39 -9.71 14.73
CA GLU A 110 20.11 -10.81 14.09
C GLU A 110 19.31 -11.38 12.90
N LEU A 111 18.03 -11.67 13.10
CA LEU A 111 17.13 -12.15 12.05
C LEU A 111 16.98 -11.15 10.90
N THR A 112 16.71 -9.88 11.25
CA THR A 112 16.51 -8.83 10.25
C THR A 112 17.78 -8.63 9.41
N LYS A 113 18.95 -8.60 10.06
CA LYS A 113 20.23 -8.46 9.37
C LYS A 113 20.50 -9.65 8.46
N ALA A 114 20.23 -10.88 8.89
CA ALA A 114 20.39 -12.07 8.07
C ALA A 114 19.50 -12.04 6.81
N LEU A 115 18.26 -11.56 6.92
CA LEU A 115 17.35 -11.42 5.78
C LEU A 115 17.82 -10.36 4.78
N ILE A 116 18.45 -9.27 5.27
CA ILE A 116 19.05 -8.23 4.42
C ILE A 116 20.27 -8.79 3.68
N GLU A 117 21.21 -9.42 4.40
CA GLU A 117 22.44 -9.95 3.81
C GLU A 117 22.17 -11.11 2.84
N ASN A 118 21.17 -11.95 3.11
CA ASN A 118 20.73 -13.00 2.18
C ASN A 118 19.93 -12.45 0.98
N GLY A 119 19.63 -11.15 0.95
CA GLY A 119 18.91 -10.49 -0.13
C GLY A 119 17.40 -10.78 -0.18
N ASN A 120 16.84 -11.37 0.87
CA ASN A 120 15.39 -11.55 1.00
C ASN A 120 14.67 -10.23 1.27
N LEU A 121 15.35 -9.29 1.93
CA LEU A 121 14.89 -7.91 2.11
C LEU A 121 15.86 -6.98 1.38
N LYS A 122 15.33 -6.13 0.49
CA LYS A 122 16.09 -5.15 -0.30
C LYS A 122 15.63 -3.73 0.02
N GLY A 123 16.56 -2.78 0.03
CA GLY A 123 16.30 -1.39 0.37
C GLY A 123 17.35 -0.84 1.34
N LYS A 124 17.14 0.37 1.85
CA LYS A 124 18.01 0.92 2.89
C LYS A 124 17.78 0.16 4.19
N GLN A 125 18.88 -0.19 4.87
CA GLN A 125 18.85 -0.92 6.13
C GLN A 125 17.97 -0.20 7.18
N GLU A 126 18.07 1.13 7.27
CA GLU A 126 17.28 1.96 8.18
C GLU A 126 15.77 1.81 7.95
N ASP A 127 15.32 1.88 6.70
CA ASP A 127 13.90 1.75 6.33
C ASP A 127 13.34 0.36 6.69
N ILE A 128 14.14 -0.68 6.48
CA ILE A 128 13.79 -2.06 6.80
C ILE A 128 13.64 -2.21 8.32
N PHE A 129 14.60 -1.74 9.11
CA PHE A 129 14.51 -1.79 10.56
C PHE A 129 13.34 -0.96 11.10
N ASN A 130 13.09 0.22 10.54
CA ASN A 130 11.93 1.04 10.90
C ASN A 130 10.62 0.28 10.64
N THR A 131 10.53 -0.45 9.54
CA THR A 131 9.36 -1.28 9.22
C THR A 131 9.20 -2.44 10.19
N ILE A 132 10.28 -3.17 10.51
CA ILE A 132 10.26 -4.28 11.47
C ILE A 132 9.84 -3.81 12.88
N GLN A 133 10.37 -2.67 13.34
CA GLN A 133 9.97 -2.06 14.61
C GLN A 133 8.47 -1.80 14.68
N LYS A 134 7.89 -1.29 13.58
CA LYS A 134 6.46 -1.01 13.47
C LYS A 134 5.62 -2.27 13.45
N ILE A 135 6.03 -3.29 12.69
CA ILE A 135 5.32 -4.59 12.60
C ILE A 135 5.18 -5.25 13.97
N PHE A 136 6.25 -5.25 14.76
CA PHE A 136 6.25 -5.91 16.06
C PHE A 136 5.91 -4.98 17.23
N ASN A 137 5.67 -3.69 16.97
CA ASN A 137 5.53 -2.66 17.98
C ASN A 137 6.69 -2.67 19.01
N ILE A 138 7.93 -2.85 18.52
CA ILE A 138 9.15 -2.89 19.34
C ILE A 138 10.06 -1.74 18.95
N LYS A 139 10.55 -1.01 19.96
CA LYS A 139 11.66 -0.06 19.79
C LYS A 139 13.00 -0.79 19.87
N LEU A 140 13.72 -0.83 18.75
CA LEU A 140 15.08 -1.31 18.61
C LEU A 140 16.03 -0.12 18.77
N ASN A 141 16.73 -0.07 19.89
CA ASN A 141 17.75 0.93 20.14
C ASN A 141 19.13 0.32 19.83
N ASN A 142 20.07 1.15 19.39
CA ASN A 142 21.48 0.77 19.22
C ASN A 142 21.70 -0.41 18.25
N ILE A 143 21.02 -0.39 17.09
CA ILE A 143 21.09 -1.44 16.07
C ILE A 143 22.54 -1.71 15.66
N ASP A 144 23.32 -0.68 15.36
CA ASP A 144 24.72 -0.84 14.96
C ASP A 144 25.58 -1.48 16.04
N GLN A 145 25.40 -1.08 17.30
CA GLN A 145 26.13 -1.69 18.42
C GLN A 145 25.74 -3.16 18.62
N ALA A 146 24.47 -3.51 18.41
CA ALA A 146 24.03 -4.89 18.45
C ALA A 146 24.66 -5.71 17.32
N ILE A 147 24.76 -5.15 16.11
CA ILE A 147 25.44 -5.77 14.97
C ILE A 147 26.93 -5.95 15.26
N THR A 148 27.62 -4.93 15.78
CA THR A 148 29.03 -5.04 16.16
C THR A 148 29.25 -6.11 17.23
N LYS A 149 28.32 -6.24 18.18
CA LYS A 149 28.37 -7.29 19.21
C LYS A 149 28.24 -8.69 18.63
N PHE A 150 27.58 -8.88 17.49
CA PHE A 150 27.55 -10.18 16.82
C PHE A 150 28.94 -10.56 16.29
N ASN A 151 29.64 -9.59 15.70
CA ASN A 151 31.00 -9.77 15.18
C ASN A 151 32.03 -10.06 16.29
N SER A 152 31.73 -9.69 17.54
CA SER A 152 32.62 -9.91 18.70
C SER A 152 32.28 -11.16 19.51
N ARG A 153 31.30 -11.97 19.09
CA ARG A 153 31.00 -13.26 19.74
C ARG A 153 32.08 -14.28 19.33
N ASN A 154 32.38 -15.24 20.21
CA ASN A 154 33.22 -16.39 19.84
C ASN A 154 32.61 -17.08 18.60
N GLN A 155 33.46 -17.56 17.68
CA GLN A 155 33.07 -18.16 16.38
C GLN A 155 31.94 -19.20 16.47
N GLU A 156 31.80 -19.91 17.59
CA GLU A 156 30.74 -20.91 17.80
C GLU A 156 29.34 -20.32 18.12
N ASN A 157 29.20 -19.00 18.32
CA ASN A 157 27.95 -18.36 18.77
C ASN A 157 27.54 -17.12 17.97
N GLU A 158 28.15 -16.87 16.80
CA GLU A 158 27.90 -15.67 15.99
C GLU A 158 26.42 -15.55 15.59
N THR A 159 25.80 -16.68 15.19
CA THR A 159 24.41 -16.77 14.67
C THR A 159 23.48 -17.61 15.55
N LYS A 160 23.65 -17.53 16.87
CA LYS A 160 22.97 -18.40 17.85
C LYS A 160 21.44 -18.44 17.68
N PHE A 161 20.81 -17.33 17.31
CA PHE A 161 19.36 -17.30 17.13
C PHE A 161 18.93 -18.06 15.87
N LEU A 162 19.62 -17.85 14.75
CA LEU A 162 19.33 -18.52 13.49
C LEU A 162 19.54 -20.03 13.60
N ASP A 163 20.56 -20.46 14.33
CA ASP A 163 20.81 -21.88 14.61
C ASP A 163 19.70 -22.51 15.45
N SER A 164 19.14 -21.76 16.41
CA SER A 164 17.97 -22.17 17.20
C SER A 164 16.72 -22.30 16.32
N LEU A 165 16.47 -21.35 15.42
CA LEU A 165 15.36 -21.40 14.45
C LEU A 165 15.49 -22.62 13.53
N LYS A 166 16.68 -22.86 12.97
CA LYS A 166 16.97 -24.01 12.10
C LYS A 166 16.73 -25.33 12.83
N SER A 167 17.24 -25.44 14.05
CA SER A 167 17.07 -26.62 14.91
C SER A 167 15.59 -26.89 15.22
N SER A 168 14.84 -25.85 15.57
CA SER A 168 13.41 -25.94 15.89
C SER A 168 12.57 -26.39 14.69
N LEU A 169 12.82 -25.80 13.50
CA LEU A 169 12.14 -26.19 12.27
C LEU A 169 12.49 -27.64 11.86
N SER A 170 13.77 -28.00 11.94
CA SER A 170 14.25 -29.35 11.62
C SER A 170 13.58 -30.41 12.50
N LYS A 171 13.43 -30.12 13.80
CA LYS A 171 12.73 -31.01 14.75
C LYS A 171 11.27 -31.19 14.38
N TYR A 172 10.55 -30.10 14.09
CA TYR A 172 9.15 -30.16 13.66
C TYR A 172 8.96 -31.02 12.40
N ILE A 173 9.81 -30.83 11.39
CA ILE A 173 9.77 -31.61 10.14
C ILE A 173 9.98 -33.10 10.42
N LYS A 174 11.01 -33.46 11.20
CA LYS A 174 11.29 -34.86 11.58
C LYS A 174 10.10 -35.51 12.29
N THR A 175 9.56 -34.85 13.32
CA THR A 175 8.41 -35.37 14.06
C THR A 175 7.17 -35.54 13.18
N LYS A 176 6.94 -34.64 12.21
CA LYS A 176 5.82 -34.76 11.27
C LYS A 176 6.00 -35.95 10.32
N LEU A 177 7.22 -36.20 9.87
CA LEU A 177 7.54 -37.33 8.99
C LEU A 177 7.45 -38.68 9.73
N GLU A 178 7.83 -38.74 11.00
CA GLU A 178 7.71 -39.93 11.84
C GLU A 178 6.25 -40.29 12.17
N LYS A 179 5.36 -39.30 12.31
CA LYS A 179 3.92 -39.53 12.53
C LYS A 179 3.16 -40.01 11.29
N ASN A 180 3.74 -39.84 10.11
CA ASN A 180 3.15 -40.23 8.83
C ASN A 180 3.73 -41.55 8.29
N ARG A 181 4.54 -42.25 9.08
CA ARG A 181 5.04 -43.61 8.81
C ARG A 181 4.32 -44.60 9.71
#